data_AF-A0A965P438-F1
#
_entry.id   AF-A0A965P438-F1
#
_cell.length_a   1.000
_cell.length_b   1.000
_cell.length_c   1.000
_cell.angle_alpha   90.00
_cell.angle_beta   90.00
_cell.angle_gamma   90.00
#
_symmetry.space_group_name_H-M   'P 1'
#
loop_
_entity.id
_entity.type
_entity.pdbx_description
1 polymer ?
#
loop_
_entity_poly.entity_id
_entity_poly.type
_entity_poly.pdbx_seq_one_letter_code
_entity_poly.pdbx_strand_id
1 'polypeptide(L)'
;MIEESYVRLYAGDFARLAARAEVTPLDPAILTRRMKEARVHAGVMDARKGDGHLEALVTRLRDEARRPRSRGLMGSIETAEANAHHHAFLTTVADALSVAD
;
A
#
# COMPACT_ATOMS: atom_id res chain seq x y z
N MET A 1 12.75 2.64 -16.01
CA MET A 1 11.64 1.73 -16.34
C MET A 1 11.07 1.24 -15.03
N ILE A 2 9.77 1.42 -14.81
CA ILE A 2 9.13 0.99 -13.58
C ILE A 2 8.87 -0.52 -13.61
N GLU A 3 9.32 -1.21 -12.58
CA GLU A 3 9.08 -2.64 -12.38
C GLU A 3 7.67 -2.86 -11.80
N GLU A 4 6.74 -3.20 -12.68
CA GLU A 4 5.34 -3.47 -12.36
C GLU A 4 5.15 -4.53 -11.27
N SER A 5 6.06 -5.51 -11.21
CA SER A 5 6.06 -6.55 -10.18
C SER A 5 6.29 -5.98 -8.78
N TYR A 6 7.16 -4.98 -8.63
CA TYR A 6 7.38 -4.27 -7.37
C TYR A 6 6.10 -3.53 -6.95
N VAL A 7 5.50 -2.77 -7.88
CA VAL A 7 4.29 -1.99 -7.60
C VAL A 7 3.13 -2.90 -7.18
N ARG A 8 2.88 -4.00 -7.90
CA ARG A 8 1.82 -4.96 -7.57
C ARG A 8 2.04 -5.66 -6.24
N LEU A 9 3.29 -6.03 -5.93
CA LEU A 9 3.64 -6.70 -4.69
C LEU A 9 3.28 -5.83 -3.48
N TYR A 10 3.79 -4.60 -3.43
CA TYR A 10 3.58 -3.74 -2.28
C TYR A 10 2.17 -3.17 -2.21
N ALA A 11 1.54 -2.81 -3.33
CA ALA A 11 0.14 -2.39 -3.33
C ALA A 11 -0.77 -3.50 -2.79
N GLY A 12 -0.52 -4.76 -3.19
CA GLY A 12 -1.26 -5.91 -2.68
C GLY A 12 -1.00 -6.20 -1.19
N ASP A 13 0.24 -6.05 -0.72
CA ASP A 13 0.58 -6.22 0.70
C ASP A 13 -0.14 -5.18 1.58
N PHE A 14 -0.07 -3.89 1.22
CA PHE A 14 -0.75 -2.83 1.96
C PHE A 14 -2.28 -2.96 1.91
N ALA A 15 -2.86 -3.37 0.78
CA ALA A 15 -4.30 -3.62 0.69
C ALA A 15 -4.75 -4.77 1.63
N ARG A 16 -3.94 -5.83 1.77
CA ARG A 16 -4.22 -6.92 2.72
C ARG A 16 -4.05 -6.47 4.18
N LEU A 17 -3.06 -5.62 4.47
CA LEU A 17 -2.90 -5.04 5.80
C LEU A 17 -4.08 -4.15 6.18
N ALA A 18 -4.57 -3.33 5.25
CA ALA A 18 -5.78 -2.53 5.45
C ALA A 18 -6.98 -3.42 5.79
N ALA A 19 -7.21 -4.48 5.00
CA ALA A 19 -8.28 -5.44 5.24
C ALA A 19 -8.15 -6.15 6.61
N ARG A 20 -6.92 -6.51 7.01
CA ARG A 20 -6.66 -7.14 8.31
C ARG A 20 -6.94 -6.19 9.48
N ALA A 21 -6.56 -4.93 9.34
CA ALA A 21 -6.71 -3.92 10.39
C ALA A 21 -8.17 -3.67 10.78
N GLU A 22 -9.13 -3.96 9.88
CA GLU A 22 -10.56 -3.88 10.17
C GLU A 22 -11.04 -4.95 11.16
N VAL A 23 -10.43 -6.13 11.14
CA VAL A 23 -10.83 -7.28 11.96
C VAL A 23 -10.01 -7.37 13.25
N THR A 24 -8.74 -6.96 13.19
CA THR A 24 -7.83 -7.06 14.31
C THR A 24 -6.85 -5.89 14.28
N PRO A 25 -6.64 -5.20 15.42
CA PRO A 25 -5.65 -4.14 15.51
C PRO A 25 -4.28 -4.61 15.00
N LEU A 26 -3.72 -3.84 14.08
CA LEU A 26 -2.39 -4.10 13.54
C LEU A 26 -1.33 -3.55 14.50
N ASP A 27 -0.30 -4.32 14.80
CA ASP A 27 0.90 -3.81 15.47
C ASP A 27 1.54 -2.72 14.59
N PRO A 28 1.69 -1.47 15.08
CA PRO A 28 2.28 -0.37 14.32
C PRO A 28 3.69 -0.67 13.79
N ALA A 29 4.45 -1.55 14.45
CA ALA A 29 5.76 -1.98 14.01
C ALA A 29 5.71 -2.73 12.67
N ILE A 30 4.62 -3.47 12.39
CA ILE A 30 4.45 -4.18 11.11
C ILE A 30 4.36 -3.18 9.97
N LEU A 31 3.51 -2.16 10.11
CA LEU A 31 3.32 -1.15 9.06
C LEU A 31 4.62 -0.38 8.79
N THR A 32 5.30 0.02 9.88
CA THR A 32 6.58 0.72 9.81
C THR A 32 7.64 -0.11 9.08
N ARG A 33 7.74 -1.40 9.43
CA ARG A 33 8.67 -2.32 8.77
C ARG A 33 8.38 -2.47 7.28
N ARG A 34 7.11 -2.65 6.90
CA ARG A 34 6.72 -2.79 5.50
C ARG A 34 6.98 -1.55 4.67
N MET A 35 6.75 -0.36 5.22
CA MET A 35 7.12 0.89 4.54
C MET A 35 8.63 1.00 4.32
N LYS A 36 9.44 0.63 5.33
CA LYS A 36 10.90 0.59 5.19
C LYS A 36 11.35 -0.41 4.12
N GLU A 37 10.77 -1.61 4.10
CA GLU A 37 11.06 -2.63 3.08
C GLU A 37 10.74 -2.13 1.67
N ALA A 38 9.59 -1.46 1.49
CA ALA A 38 9.19 -0.86 0.21
C ALA A 38 10.21 0.19 -0.25
N ARG A 39 10.60 1.13 0.63
CA ARG A 39 11.61 2.16 0.31
C ARG A 39 12.96 1.57 -0.09
N VAL A 40 13.47 0.60 0.68
CA VAL A 40 14.74 -0.06 0.39
C VAL A 40 14.68 -0.78 -0.97
N HIS A 41 13.58 -1.48 -1.24
CA HIS A 41 13.43 -2.20 -2.50
C HIS A 41 13.27 -1.24 -3.70
N ALA A 42 12.56 -0.12 -3.54
CA ALA A 42 12.54 0.94 -4.56
C ALA A 42 13.95 1.41 -4.90
N GLY A 43 14.77 1.75 -3.91
CA GLY A 43 16.16 2.18 -4.15
C GLY A 43 17.02 1.13 -4.87
N VAL A 44 16.82 -0.16 -4.59
CA VAL A 44 17.49 -1.25 -5.33
C VAL A 44 17.00 -1.33 -6.78
N MET A 45 15.71 -1.12 -7.04
CA MET A 45 15.16 -1.10 -8.39
C MET A 45 15.61 0.14 -9.15
N ASP A 46 15.53 1.32 -8.54
CA ASP A 46 15.96 2.59 -9.12
C ASP A 46 17.42 2.51 -9.58
N ALA A 47 18.32 2.00 -8.74
CA ALA A 47 19.73 1.80 -9.08
C ALA A 47 19.97 0.84 -10.27
N ARG A 48 19.04 -0.06 -10.57
CA ARG A 48 19.18 -1.08 -11.63
C ARG A 48 18.38 -0.78 -12.90
N LYS A 49 17.26 -0.08 -12.75
CA LYS A 49 16.18 0.02 -13.76
C LYS A 49 15.79 1.46 -14.04
N GLY A 50 16.32 2.42 -13.29
CA GLY A 50 16.00 3.84 -13.38
C GLY A 50 14.92 4.25 -12.37
N ASP A 51 14.95 5.53 -12.02
CA ASP A 51 14.21 6.11 -10.90
C ASP A 51 12.68 6.08 -11.08
N GLY A 52 11.96 6.29 -9.97
CA GLY A 52 10.51 6.50 -9.97
C GLY A 52 9.69 5.38 -9.32
N HIS A 53 10.33 4.32 -8.80
CA HIS A 53 9.59 3.15 -8.32
C HIS A 53 8.73 3.47 -7.10
N LEU A 54 9.25 4.28 -6.18
CA LEU A 54 8.50 4.66 -4.98
C LEU A 54 7.31 5.55 -5.33
N GLU A 55 7.48 6.53 -6.23
CA GLU A 55 6.38 7.38 -6.71
C GLU A 55 5.31 6.58 -7.46
N ALA A 56 5.71 5.58 -8.25
CA ALA A 56 4.78 4.68 -8.92
C ALA A 56 3.94 3.87 -7.92
N LEU A 57 4.57 3.37 -6.83
CA LEU A 57 3.83 2.71 -5.74
C LEU A 57 2.88 3.67 -5.03
N VAL A 58 3.32 4.88 -4.69
CA VAL A 58 2.46 5.91 -4.06
C VAL A 58 1.23 6.20 -4.92
N THR A 59 1.43 6.37 -6.23
CA THR A 59 0.34 6.58 -7.19
C THR A 59 -0.63 5.40 -7.18
N ARG A 60 -0.10 4.16 -7.24
CA ARG A 60 -0.93 2.96 -7.21
C ARG A 60 -1.73 2.82 -5.92
N LEU A 61 -1.15 3.17 -4.77
CA LEU A 61 -1.84 3.14 -3.48
C LEU A 61 -2.99 4.16 -3.43
N ARG A 62 -2.78 5.36 -3.97
CA ARG A 62 -3.83 6.38 -4.09
C ARG A 62 -4.95 5.95 -5.03
N ASP A 63 -4.63 5.23 -6.10
CA ASP A 63 -5.65 4.66 -6.98
C ASP A 63 -6.41 3.53 -6.31
N GLU A 64 -5.72 2.66 -5.57
CA GLU A 64 -6.34 1.55 -4.84
C GLU A 64 -7.23 2.05 -3.71
N ALA A 65 -6.83 3.11 -2.99
CA ALA A 65 -7.65 3.75 -1.96
C ALA A 65 -9.01 4.21 -2.47
N ARG A 66 -9.08 4.68 -3.73
CA ARG A 66 -10.32 5.15 -4.37
C ARG A 66 -11.19 4.02 -4.90
N ARG A 67 -10.66 2.81 -5.06
CA ARG A 67 -11.41 1.68 -5.60
C ARG A 67 -12.31 1.10 -4.51
N PRO A 68 -13.62 0.91 -4.78
CA PRO A 68 -14.45 0.11 -3.90
C PRO A 68 -13.83 -1.27 -3.74
N ARG A 69 -13.77 -1.80 -2.52
CA ARG A 69 -13.19 -3.12 -2.27
C ARG A 69 -13.93 -4.16 -3.11
N SER A 70 -13.29 -4.70 -4.14
CA SER A 70 -13.92 -5.72 -4.96
C SER A 70 -14.08 -6.99 -4.11
N ARG A 71 -15.25 -7.62 -4.19
CA ARG A 71 -15.78 -8.80 -3.45
C ARG A 71 -14.86 -10.04 -3.25
N GLY A 72 -13.59 -10.01 -3.65
CA GLY A 72 -12.66 -11.14 -3.60
C GLY A 72 -11.64 -11.11 -2.45
N LEU A 73 -11.43 -9.98 -1.77
CA LEU A 73 -10.46 -9.89 -0.67
C LEU A 73 -11.15 -10.15 0.68
N MET A 74 -11.34 -11.44 0.94
CA MET A 74 -11.43 -12.00 2.29
C MET A 74 -12.64 -11.54 3.12
N GLY A 75 -13.85 -12.03 2.78
CA GLY A 75 -14.98 -12.11 3.71
C GLY A 75 -15.52 -10.82 4.37
N SER A 76 -14.92 -9.66 4.12
CA SER A 76 -15.38 -8.37 4.66
C SER A 76 -16.72 -8.01 4.03
N ILE A 77 -17.67 -7.65 4.87
CA ILE A 77 -18.92 -7.02 4.45
C ILE A 77 -18.52 -5.67 3.84
N GLU A 78 -18.92 -5.43 2.59
CA GLU A 78 -18.72 -4.15 1.89
C GLU A 78 -19.60 -3.07 2.54
N THR A 79 -19.19 -2.57 3.70
CA THR A 79 -19.84 -1.44 4.37
C THR A 79 -19.18 -0.13 3.93
N ALA A 80 -19.94 0.96 3.99
CA ALA A 80 -19.39 2.30 3.78
C ALA A 80 -18.23 2.59 4.76
N GLU A 81 -18.32 2.08 5.98
CA GLU A 81 -17.30 2.21 7.02
C GLU A 81 -16.02 1.43 6.67
N ALA A 82 -16.13 0.20 6.19
CA ALA A 82 -14.97 -0.59 5.74
C ALA A 82 -14.27 0.08 4.55
N ASN A 83 -15.04 0.62 3.59
CA ASN A 83 -14.48 1.39 2.48
C ASN A 83 -13.79 2.68 2.95
N ALA A 84 -14.36 3.39 3.93
CA ALA A 84 -13.76 4.59 4.51
C ALA A 84 -12.46 4.27 5.26
N HIS A 85 -12.44 3.21 6.07
CA HIS A 85 -11.22 2.74 6.75
C HIS A 85 -10.14 2.30 5.76
N HIS A 86 -10.51 1.56 4.72
CA HIS A 86 -9.59 1.13 3.68
C HIS A 86 -8.96 2.33 2.96
N HIS A 87 -9.80 3.29 2.53
CA HIS A 87 -9.35 4.52 1.88
C HIS A 87 -8.40 5.31 2.79
N ALA A 88 -8.77 5.52 4.06
CA ALA A 88 -7.95 6.24 5.03
C ALA A 88 -6.60 5.55 5.23
N PHE A 89 -6.59 4.22 5.45
CA PHE A 89 -5.38 3.44 5.66
C PHE A 89 -4.40 3.58 4.48
N LEU A 90 -4.88 3.32 3.26
CA LEU A 90 -4.01 3.37 2.07
C LEU A 90 -3.53 4.78 1.75
N THR A 91 -4.37 5.80 2.00
CA THR A 91 -3.98 7.21 1.84
C THR A 91 -2.86 7.57 2.84
N THR A 92 -3.00 7.20 4.11
CA THR A 92 -1.96 7.45 5.13
C THR A 92 -0.64 6.76 4.77
N VAL A 93 -0.68 5.52 4.25
CA VAL A 93 0.54 4.84 3.79
C VAL A 93 1.15 5.55 2.59
N ALA A 94 0.34 5.94 1.60
CA ALA A 94 0.81 6.66 0.43
C ALA A 94 1.48 7.99 0.81
N ASP A 95 0.88 8.73 1.73
CA ASP A 95 1.43 10.00 2.21
C ASP A 95 2.74 9.76 2.98
N ALA A 96 2.77 8.79 3.90
CA ALA A 96 3.99 8.43 4.62
C ALA A 96 5.13 8.01 3.67
N LEU A 97 4.84 7.27 2.59
CA LEU A 97 5.83 6.90 1.59
C LEU A 97 6.26 8.06 0.69
N SER A 98 5.41 9.07 0.50
CA SER A 98 5.71 10.24 -0.32
C SER A 98 6.63 11.26 0.37
N VAL A 99 6.65 11.27 1.70
CA VAL A 99 7.65 12.03 2.45
C VAL A 99 8.91 11.18 2.51
N ALA A 100 9.84 11.46 1.59
CA ALA A 100 11.18 10.88 1.64
C ALA A 100 11.90 11.37 2.90
N ASP A 101 12.58 10.46 3.60
CA ASP A 101 13.64 10.81 4.55
C ASP A 101 14.88 11.28 3.78
#